data_AF-A0A4R0EBG1-F1
#
_entry.id   AF-A0A4R0EBG1-F1
#
_cell.length_a   1.000
_cell.length_b   1.000
_cell.length_c   1.000
_cell.angle_alpha   90.00
_cell.angle_beta   90.00
_cell.angle_gamma   90.00
#
_symmetry.space_group_name_H-M   'P 1'
#
loop_
_entity.id
_entity.type
_entity.pdbx_description
1 polymer ?
#
loop_
_entity_poly.entity_id
_entity_poly.type
_entity_poly.pdbx_seq_one_letter_code
_entity_poly.pdbx_strand_id
1 'polypeptide(L)'
;MSHYLKYFAIVYSIALILLVSILIYALKLGAITLLPALIACAFLSARHFVKKEQRLPNNNEKNKLVWGSTVIAMSMGFILIFLLIFLHPRAEEILITIGYAGRAGNSFLVAIAIALHGLIFHIAYHGYARYSLNKFC
;
A
#
# COMPACT_ATOMS: atom_id res chain seq x y z
N MET A 1 6.90 -16.57 -7.31
CA MET A 1 6.94 -15.15 -6.89
C MET A 1 5.90 -14.28 -7.58
N SER A 2 5.85 -14.19 -8.92
CA SER A 2 4.87 -13.34 -9.64
C SER A 2 3.41 -13.59 -9.22
N HIS A 3 3.03 -14.84 -8.98
CA HIS A 3 1.68 -15.19 -8.48
C HIS A 3 1.33 -14.53 -7.13
N TYR A 4 2.29 -14.39 -6.21
CA TYR A 4 2.06 -13.77 -4.90
C TYR A 4 1.90 -12.25 -5.01
N LEU A 5 2.70 -11.63 -5.87
CA LEU A 5 2.58 -10.20 -6.18
C LEU A 5 1.27 -9.89 -6.91
N LYS A 6 0.83 -10.76 -7.83
CA LYS A 6 -0.47 -10.64 -8.50
C LYS A 6 -1.63 -10.79 -7.51
N TYR A 7 -1.57 -11.75 -6.58
CA TYR A 7 -2.58 -11.90 -5.53
C TYR A 7 -2.65 -10.65 -4.64
N PHE A 8 -1.49 -10.15 -4.19
CA PHE A 8 -1.42 -8.90 -3.44
C PHE A 8 -2.01 -7.73 -4.25
N ALA A 9 -1.66 -7.58 -5.52
CA ALA A 9 -2.20 -6.53 -6.38
C ALA A 9 -3.72 -6.60 -6.48
N ILE A 10 -4.31 -7.79 -6.71
CA ILE A 10 -5.76 -7.97 -6.81
C ILE A 10 -6.45 -7.64 -5.48
N VAL A 11 -5.97 -8.21 -4.38
CA VAL A 11 -6.55 -7.97 -3.04
C VAL A 11 -6.43 -6.50 -2.66
N TYR A 12 -5.27 -5.89 -2.92
CA TYR A 12 -5.03 -4.49 -2.62
C TYR A 12 -5.89 -3.58 -3.51
N SER A 13 -6.04 -3.85 -4.81
CA SER A 13 -6.95 -3.10 -5.69
C SER A 13 -8.40 -3.17 -5.23
N ILE A 14 -8.91 -4.36 -4.91
CA ILE A 14 -10.29 -4.55 -4.45
C ILE A 14 -10.50 -3.79 -3.14
N ALA A 15 -9.57 -3.95 -2.19
CA ALA A 15 -9.62 -3.22 -0.93
C ALA A 15 -9.58 -1.71 -1.18
N LEU A 16 -8.68 -1.22 -2.04
CA LEU A 16 -8.53 0.20 -2.37
C LEU A 16 -9.84 0.76 -2.95
N ILE A 17 -10.46 0.09 -3.91
CA ILE A 17 -11.72 0.54 -4.54
C ILE A 17 -12.87 0.56 -3.53
N LEU A 18 -13.04 -0.51 -2.75
CA LEU A 18 -14.08 -0.58 -1.71
C LEU A 18 -13.88 0.51 -0.65
N LEU A 19 -12.64 0.68 -0.17
CA LEU A 19 -12.34 1.62 0.90
C LEU A 19 -12.44 3.07 0.42
N VAL A 20 -11.98 3.38 -0.79
CA VAL A 20 -12.12 4.72 -1.36
C VAL A 20 -13.59 5.06 -1.59
N SER A 21 -14.37 4.12 -2.12
CA SER A 21 -15.80 4.33 -2.37
C SER A 21 -16.61 4.47 -1.07
N ILE A 22 -16.26 3.73 -0.02
CA ILE A 22 -17.01 3.75 1.24
C ILE A 22 -16.47 4.84 2.20
N LEU A 23 -15.18 4.89 2.49
CA LEU A 23 -14.66 5.82 3.51
C LEU A 23 -14.62 7.27 3.01
N ILE A 24 -14.22 7.50 1.76
CA ILE A 24 -14.10 8.87 1.23
C ILE A 24 -15.47 9.40 0.82
N TYR A 25 -16.27 8.60 0.11
CA TYR A 25 -17.57 9.05 -0.41
C TYR A 25 -18.72 8.88 0.59
N ALA A 26 -18.80 7.80 1.37
CA ALA A 26 -19.90 7.60 2.32
C ALA A 26 -19.63 8.23 3.70
N LEU A 27 -18.39 8.15 4.21
CA LEU A 27 -18.05 8.68 5.54
C LEU A 27 -17.35 10.06 5.52
N LYS A 28 -16.98 10.61 4.34
CA LYS A 28 -16.17 11.85 4.22
C LYS A 28 -14.84 11.82 4.98
N LEU A 29 -14.28 10.64 5.25
CA LEU A 29 -12.96 10.57 5.86
C LEU A 29 -11.88 10.83 4.80
N GLY A 30 -10.93 11.69 5.13
CA GLY A 30 -9.82 12.05 4.24
C GLY A 30 -8.83 10.91 3.99
N ALA A 31 -7.83 11.19 3.15
CA ALA A 31 -6.82 10.24 2.69
C ALA A 31 -6.02 9.52 3.80
N ILE A 32 -6.04 10.04 5.03
CA ILE A 32 -5.41 9.40 6.22
C ILE A 32 -5.96 7.99 6.47
N THR A 33 -7.19 7.71 6.03
CA THR A 33 -7.81 6.37 6.16
C THR A 33 -7.23 5.29 5.25
N LEU A 34 -6.44 5.67 4.26
CA LEU A 34 -5.75 4.71 3.37
C LEU A 34 -4.62 3.97 4.12
N LEU A 35 -4.09 4.55 5.19
CA LEU A 35 -2.98 3.99 5.98
C LEU A 35 -3.38 2.70 6.73
N PRO A 36 -4.45 2.67 7.54
CA PRO A 36 -4.93 1.44 8.18
C PRO A 36 -5.27 0.32 7.18
N ALA A 37 -5.81 0.69 6.02
CA ALA A 37 -6.15 -0.27 4.96
C ALA A 37 -4.90 -0.88 4.31
N LEU A 38 -3.88 -0.06 4.04
CA LEU A 38 -2.57 -0.52 3.57
C LEU A 38 -1.97 -1.52 4.57
N ILE A 39 -1.98 -1.17 5.86
CA ILE A 39 -1.48 -2.01 6.94
C ILE A 39 -2.23 -3.36 6.98
N ALA A 40 -3.57 -3.32 6.96
CA ALA A 40 -4.39 -4.53 6.96
C ALA A 40 -4.10 -5.43 5.75
N CYS A 41 -3.99 -4.86 4.55
CA CYS A 41 -3.66 -5.60 3.33
C CYS A 41 -2.26 -6.22 3.37
N ALA A 42 -1.28 -5.48 3.91
CA ALA A 42 0.08 -5.97 4.08
C ALA A 42 0.12 -7.20 5.03
N PHE A 43 -0.56 -7.13 6.16
CA PHE A 43 -0.66 -8.26 7.09
C PHE A 43 -1.43 -9.44 6.50
N LEU A 44 -2.52 -9.20 5.79
CA LEU A 44 -3.34 -10.26 5.18
C LEU A 44 -2.59 -10.99 4.06
N SER A 45 -1.79 -10.26 3.28
CA SER A 45 -0.89 -10.82 2.26
C SER A 45 0.22 -11.67 2.88
N ALA A 46 0.86 -11.18 3.95
CA ALA A 46 1.86 -11.94 4.70
C ALA A 46 1.27 -13.23 5.29
N ARG A 47 0.07 -13.17 5.86
CA ARG A 47 -0.65 -14.35 6.37
C ARG A 47 -1.00 -15.34 5.26
N HIS A 48 -1.46 -14.87 4.12
CA HIS A 48 -1.80 -15.73 2.98
C HIS A 48 -0.57 -16.50 2.48
N PHE A 49 0.58 -15.84 2.41
CA PHE A 49 1.85 -16.49 2.04
C PHE A 49 2.19 -17.62 3.01
N VAL A 50 2.19 -17.35 4.32
CA VAL A 50 2.51 -18.33 5.36
C VAL A 50 1.52 -19.50 5.36
N LYS A 51 0.23 -19.24 5.19
CA LYS A 51 -0.80 -20.30 5.13
C LYS A 51 -0.61 -21.22 3.92
N LYS A 52 -0.22 -20.68 2.76
CA LYS A 52 -0.08 -21.44 1.52
C LYS A 52 1.23 -22.23 1.45
N GLU A 53 2.34 -21.60 1.86
CA GLU A 53 3.67 -22.21 1.76
C GLU A 53 4.09 -22.94 3.04
N GLN A 54 3.38 -22.75 4.17
CA GLN A 54 3.67 -23.37 5.49
C GLN A 54 5.12 -23.16 5.96
N ARG A 55 5.79 -22.12 5.43
CA ARG A 55 7.18 -21.75 5.71
C ARG A 55 7.34 -20.25 5.67
N LEU A 56 8.45 -19.78 6.22
CA LEU A 56 8.86 -18.38 6.07
C LEU A 56 9.46 -18.13 4.67
N PRO A 57 9.27 -16.93 4.10
CA PRO A 57 9.95 -16.54 2.87
C PRO A 57 11.47 -16.46 3.12
N ASN A 58 12.26 -16.98 2.17
CA ASN A 58 13.72 -16.85 2.21
C ASN A 58 14.14 -15.37 2.05
N ASN A 59 15.34 -14.98 2.46
CA ASN A 59 15.83 -13.59 2.42
C ASN A 59 15.66 -12.93 1.04
N ASN A 60 15.95 -13.67 -0.04
CA ASN A 60 15.78 -13.19 -1.42
C ASN A 60 14.30 -13.03 -1.82
N GLU A 61 13.43 -13.94 -1.36
CA GLU A 61 11.98 -13.87 -1.62
C GLU A 61 11.33 -12.74 -0.83
N LYS A 62 11.78 -12.54 0.41
CA LYS A 62 11.32 -11.50 1.32
C LYS A 62 11.62 -10.11 0.77
N ASN A 63 12.84 -9.87 0.31
CA ASN A 63 13.19 -8.58 -0.27
C ASN A 63 12.36 -8.31 -1.54
N LYS A 64 12.14 -9.33 -2.38
CA LYS A 64 11.24 -9.24 -3.55
C LYS A 64 9.78 -8.98 -3.17
N LEU A 65 9.29 -9.57 -2.09
CA LEU A 65 7.93 -9.35 -1.61
C LEU A 65 7.76 -7.93 -1.09
N VAL A 66 8.68 -7.44 -0.24
CA VAL A 66 8.65 -6.09 0.34
C VAL A 66 8.74 -5.02 -0.74
N TRP A 67 9.74 -5.09 -1.61
CA TRP A 67 9.92 -4.08 -2.67
C TRP A 67 8.87 -4.23 -3.77
N GLY A 68 8.49 -5.46 -4.13
CA GLY A 68 7.44 -5.71 -5.11
C GLY A 68 6.09 -5.17 -4.66
N SER A 69 5.70 -5.41 -3.41
CA SER A 69 4.45 -4.86 -2.86
C SER A 69 4.51 -3.34 -2.69
N THR A 70 5.67 -2.78 -2.36
CA THR A 70 5.88 -1.32 -2.29
C THR A 70 5.66 -0.67 -3.65
N VAL A 71 6.26 -1.20 -4.72
CA VAL A 71 6.11 -0.68 -6.08
C VAL A 71 4.65 -0.76 -6.54
N ILE A 72 3.97 -1.88 -6.28
CA ILE A 72 2.56 -2.06 -6.62
C ILE A 72 1.69 -1.06 -5.86
N ALA A 73 1.88 -0.95 -4.54
CA ALA A 73 1.10 -0.05 -3.69
C ALA A 73 1.28 1.42 -4.11
N MET A 74 2.52 1.84 -4.41
CA MET A 74 2.78 3.19 -4.89
C MET A 74 2.17 3.43 -6.26
N SER A 75 2.32 2.50 -7.21
CA SER A 75 1.73 2.64 -8.54
C SER A 75 0.20 2.82 -8.46
N MET A 76 -0.47 2.00 -7.65
CA MET A 76 -1.91 2.12 -7.44
C MET A 76 -2.29 3.39 -6.69
N GLY A 77 -1.52 3.79 -5.68
CA GLY A 77 -1.72 5.04 -4.95
C GLY A 77 -1.62 6.27 -5.87
N PHE A 78 -0.63 6.31 -6.76
CA PHE A 78 -0.49 7.36 -7.76
C PHE A 78 -1.65 7.40 -8.75
N ILE A 79 -2.07 6.24 -9.28
CA ILE A 79 -3.24 6.15 -10.18
C ILE A 79 -4.49 6.67 -9.47
N LEU A 80 -4.70 6.29 -8.21
CA LEU A 80 -5.85 6.73 -7.43
C LEU A 80 -5.84 8.24 -7.19
N ILE A 81 -4.71 8.79 -6.73
CA ILE A 81 -4.56 10.23 -6.50
C ILE A 81 -4.79 10.99 -7.81
N PHE A 82 -4.24 10.50 -8.92
CA PHE A 82 -4.44 11.09 -10.24
C PHE A 82 -5.92 11.11 -10.65
N LEU A 83 -6.63 9.99 -10.50
CA LEU A 83 -8.07 9.90 -10.79
C LEU A 83 -8.89 10.83 -9.89
N LEU A 84 -8.56 10.90 -8.60
CA LEU A 84 -9.24 11.78 -7.65
C LEU A 84 -9.05 13.25 -8.00
N ILE A 85 -7.83 13.68 -8.36
CA ILE A 85 -7.58 15.05 -8.81
C ILE A 85 -8.35 15.34 -10.09
N PHE A 86 -8.32 14.42 -11.07
CA PHE A 86 -9.00 14.60 -12.36
C PHE A 86 -10.53 14.72 -12.23
N LEU A 87 -11.13 13.99 -11.31
CA LEU A 87 -12.57 14.02 -11.04
C LEU A 87 -12.98 15.16 -10.09
N HIS A 88 -12.03 15.83 -9.43
CA HIS A 88 -12.34 16.85 -8.43
C HIS A 88 -12.69 18.20 -9.11
N PRO A 89 -13.80 18.85 -8.74
CA PRO A 89 -14.21 20.14 -9.33
C PRO A 89 -13.27 21.31 -9.02
N ARG A 90 -12.24 21.11 -8.18
CA ARG A 90 -11.19 22.08 -7.83
C ARG A 90 -9.78 21.57 -8.15
N ALA A 91 -9.64 20.81 -9.24
CA ALA A 91 -8.36 20.23 -9.65
C ALA A 91 -7.26 21.31 -9.80
N GLU A 92 -7.62 22.49 -10.32
CA GLU A 92 -6.68 23.60 -10.54
C GLU A 92 -6.06 24.14 -9.24
N GLU A 93 -6.86 24.36 -8.20
CA GLU A 93 -6.37 24.80 -6.88
C GLU A 93 -5.40 23.78 -6.26
N ILE A 94 -5.68 22.49 -6.43
CA ILE A 94 -4.83 21.40 -5.96
C ILE A 94 -3.49 21.42 -6.72
N LEU A 95 -3.52 21.55 -8.05
CA LEU A 95 -2.32 21.61 -8.88
C LEU A 95 -1.45 22.84 -8.56
N ILE A 96 -2.07 24.00 -8.29
CA ILE A 96 -1.35 25.21 -7.87
C ILE A 96 -0.70 25.00 -6.50
N THR A 97 -1.40 24.38 -5.55
CA THR A 97 -0.87 24.06 -4.21
C THR A 97 0.32 23.10 -4.29
N ILE A 98 0.23 22.08 -5.16
CA ILE A 98 1.33 21.16 -5.44
C ILE A 98 2.52 21.92 -6.04
N GLY A 99 2.28 22.88 -6.94
CA GLY A 99 3.31 23.76 -7.48
C GLY A 99 4.01 24.61 -6.39
N TYR A 100 3.25 25.09 -5.42
CA TYR A 100 3.74 25.95 -4.32
C TYR A 100 4.65 25.23 -3.32
N ALA A 101 4.43 23.94 -3.07
CA ALA A 101 5.31 23.14 -2.20
C ALA A 101 6.74 23.01 -2.73
N GLY A 102 6.97 23.41 -3.99
CA GLY A 102 8.26 23.35 -4.66
C GLY A 102 8.70 21.93 -4.95
N ARG A 103 9.59 21.77 -5.95
CA ARG A 103 10.08 20.45 -6.36
C ARG A 103 10.74 19.68 -5.20
N ALA A 104 11.46 20.39 -4.32
CA ALA A 104 12.13 19.80 -3.18
C ALA A 104 11.14 19.24 -2.13
N GLY A 105 10.11 20.00 -1.76
CA GLY A 105 9.09 19.57 -0.79
C GLY A 105 8.31 18.36 -1.29
N ASN A 106 7.86 18.39 -2.55
CA ASN A 106 7.15 17.27 -3.16
C ASN A 106 8.02 16.00 -3.24
N SER A 107 9.30 16.14 -3.58
CA SER A 107 10.23 15.00 -3.63
C SER A 107 10.46 14.39 -2.26
N PHE A 108 10.54 15.21 -1.21
CA PHE A 108 10.68 14.76 0.17
C PHE A 108 9.44 14.01 0.65
N LEU A 109 8.24 14.51 0.35
CA LEU A 109 6.98 13.82 0.68
C LEU A 109 6.88 12.45 0.00
N VAL A 110 7.26 12.36 -1.28
CA VAL A 110 7.30 11.08 -2.00
C VAL A 110 8.33 10.13 -1.37
N ALA A 111 9.51 10.62 -0.99
CA ALA A 111 10.53 9.80 -0.34
C ALA A 111 10.05 9.24 1.01
N ILE A 112 9.40 10.06 1.84
CA ILE A 112 8.78 9.61 3.10
C ILE A 112 7.70 8.56 2.81
N ALA A 113 6.86 8.78 1.82
CA ALA A 113 5.81 7.83 1.46
C ALA A 113 6.39 6.47 1.03
N ILE A 114 7.48 6.46 0.24
CA ILE A 114 8.18 5.23 -0.16
C ILE A 114 8.75 4.52 1.07
N ALA A 115 9.44 5.27 1.95
CA ALA A 115 10.02 4.73 3.17
C ALA A 115 8.95 4.12 4.09
N LEU A 116 7.81 4.78 4.22
CA LEU A 116 6.68 4.31 5.03
C LEU A 116 6.09 3.00 4.48
N HIS A 117 5.89 2.90 3.16
CA HIS A 117 5.44 1.65 2.54
C HIS A 117 6.45 0.52 2.74
N GLY A 118 7.73 0.80 2.47
CA GLY A 118 8.82 -0.16 2.67
C GLY A 118 8.86 -0.66 4.11
N LEU A 119 8.71 0.23 5.10
CA LEU A 119 8.68 -0.11 6.52
C LEU A 119 7.47 -1.00 6.88
N ILE A 120 6.27 -0.67 6.41
CA ILE A 120 5.05 -1.44 6.68
C ILE A 120 5.19 -2.86 6.13
N PHE A 121 5.65 -3.01 4.89
CA PHE A 121 5.87 -4.33 4.31
C PHE A 121 7.02 -5.07 4.97
N HIS A 122 8.09 -4.37 5.37
CA HIS A 122 9.17 -4.96 6.14
C HIS A 122 8.65 -5.54 7.45
N ILE A 123 7.86 -4.78 8.22
CA ILE A 123 7.25 -5.27 9.48
C ILE A 123 6.30 -6.45 9.22
N ALA A 124 5.50 -6.40 8.16
CA ALA A 124 4.56 -7.46 7.82
C ALA A 124 5.28 -8.79 7.49
N TYR A 125 6.28 -8.76 6.61
CA TYR A 125 7.01 -9.98 6.20
C TYR A 125 8.11 -10.40 7.18
N HIS A 126 8.60 -9.50 8.04
CA HIS A 126 9.64 -9.81 9.04
C HIS A 126 9.07 -10.22 10.40
N GLY A 127 8.08 -9.50 10.91
CA GLY A 127 7.48 -9.77 12.22
C GLY A 127 6.24 -10.65 12.11
N TYR A 128 5.25 -10.17 11.37
CA TYR A 128 3.92 -10.79 11.38
C TYR A 128 3.88 -12.15 10.67
N ALA A 129 4.68 -12.37 9.63
CA ALA A 129 4.81 -13.69 9.02
C ALA A 129 5.29 -14.76 10.03
N ARG A 130 6.22 -14.41 10.94
CA ARG A 130 6.71 -15.30 11.99
C ARG A 130 5.66 -15.56 13.06
N TYR A 131 4.96 -14.51 13.49
CA TYR A 131 3.83 -14.65 14.41
C TYR A 131 2.72 -15.53 13.83
N SER A 132 2.42 -15.38 12.54
CA SER A 132 1.40 -16.18 11.87
C SER A 132 1.81 -17.64 11.73
N LEU A 133 3.08 -17.96 11.49
CA LEU A 133 3.56 -19.34 11.39
C LEU A 133 3.42 -20.07 12.73
N ASN A 134 3.80 -19.42 13.84
CA ASN A 134 3.63 -19.92 15.21
C ASN A 134 2.16 -20.15 15.63
N LYS A 135 1.20 -19.68 14.82
CA LYS A 135 -0.23 -19.85 15.08
C LYS A 135 -0.86 -20.94 14.21
N PHE A 136 -0.12 -21.43 13.21
CA PHE A 136 -0.55 -22.49 12.29
C PHE A 136 0.22 -23.81 12.48
N CYS A 137 1.39 -23.77 13.12
CA CYS A 137 2.04 -24.92 13.76
C CYS A 137 1.75 -24.90 15.26
#